data_AF-A0AAJ1BRS0-F1
#
_entry.id   AF-A0AAJ1BRS0-F1
#
_cell.length_a   1.000
_cell.length_b   1.000
_cell.length_c   1.000
_cell.angle_alpha   90.00
_cell.angle_beta   90.00
_cell.angle_gamma   90.00
#
_symmetry.space_group_name_H-M   'P 1'
#
loop_
_entity.id
_entity.type
_entity.pdbx_description
1 polymer ?
#
loop_
_entity_poly.entity_id
_entity_poly.type
_entity_poly.pdbx_seq_one_letter_code
_entity_poly.pdbx_strand_id
1 'polypeptide(L)' 'LGSAAFLDEAQKLAVTEAMAECDFRMVEGGGEALQLDAMTARICSLIGN' A
#
# COMPACT_ATOMS: atom_id res chain seq x y z
N LEU A 1 9.46 15.16 20.28
CA LEU A 1 8.92 14.60 19.03
C LEU A 1 10.02 13.76 18.40
N GLY A 2 10.11 12.45 18.67
CA GLY A 2 11.28 11.71 18.19
C GLY A 2 11.40 10.22 18.50
N SER A 3 10.35 9.49 18.87
CA SER A 3 10.45 8.02 18.95
C SER A 3 9.14 7.25 18.71
N ALA A 4 8.10 7.89 18.17
CA ALA A 4 6.90 7.16 17.75
C ALA A 4 7.08 6.79 16.28
N ALA A 5 7.17 5.49 15.99
CA ALA A 5 7.14 5.01 14.61
C ALA A 5 5.78 5.35 14.01
N PHE A 6 5.76 6.09 12.89
CA PHE A 6 4.52 6.44 12.17
C PHE A 6 3.75 5.19 11.72
N LEU A 7 4.48 4.10 11.43
CA LEU A 7 3.94 2.78 11.15
C LEU A 7 4.64 1.75 12.04
N ASP A 8 3.88 0.84 12.62
CA ASP A 8 4.42 -0.36 13.23
C ASP A 8 5.00 -1.31 12.16
N GLU A 9 5.67 -2.37 12.60
CA GLU A 9 6.31 -3.32 11.67
C GLU A 9 5.29 -4.11 10.83
N ALA A 10 4.12 -4.42 11.38
CA ALA A 10 3.06 -5.14 10.67
C ALA A 10 2.44 -4.26 9.56
N GLN A 11 2.23 -2.98 9.84
CA GLN A 11 1.75 -1.98 8.88
C GLN A 11 2.75 -1.78 7.74
N LYS A 12 4.07 -1.78 8.02
CA LYS A 12 5.11 -1.73 6.97
C LYS A 12 5.03 -2.94 6.04
N LEU A 13 4.88 -4.13 6.59
CA LEU A 13 4.74 -5.36 5.81
C LEU A 13 3.45 -5.33 4.97
N ALA A 14 2.33 -4.91 5.55
CA ALA A 14 1.04 -4.82 4.85
C ALA A 14 1.06 -3.80 3.70
N VAL A 15 1.70 -2.64 3.89
CA VAL A 15 1.87 -1.64 2.81
C VAL A 15 2.78 -2.21 1.71
N THR A 16 3.85 -2.91 2.08
CA THR A 16 4.78 -3.52 1.10
C THR A 16 4.07 -4.57 0.25
N GLU A 17 3.23 -5.41 0.86
CA GLU A 17 2.41 -6.39 0.14
C GLU A 17 1.41 -5.72 -0.80
N ALA A 18 0.71 -4.67 -0.34
CA ALA A 18 -0.21 -3.91 -1.17
C ALA A 18 0.49 -3.27 -2.39
N MET A 19 1.72 -2.79 -2.24
CA MET A 19 2.54 -2.27 -3.34
C MET A 19 2.98 -3.38 -4.30
N ALA A 20 3.39 -4.54 -3.80
CA ALA A 20 3.81 -5.67 -4.62
C ALA A 20 2.65 -6.24 -5.46
N GLU A 21 1.45 -6.33 -4.91
CA GLU A 21 0.26 -6.73 -5.67
C GLU A 21 -0.12 -5.72 -6.75
N CYS A 22 0.03 -4.42 -6.47
CA CYS A 22 -0.21 -3.35 -7.43
C CYS A 22 0.78 -3.47 -8.61
N ASP A 23 2.06 -3.64 -8.32
CA ASP A 23 3.12 -3.83 -9.32
C ASP A 23 2.87 -5.07 -10.19
N PHE A 24 2.52 -6.21 -9.56
CA PHE A 24 2.15 -7.43 -10.25
C PHE A 24 1.03 -7.21 -11.27
N ARG A 25 -0.07 -6.55 -10.85
CA ARG A 25 -1.21 -6.29 -11.74
C ARG A 25 -0.86 -5.32 -12.87
N MET A 26 0.02 -4.34 -12.63
CA MET A 26 0.49 -3.42 -13.67
C MET A 26 1.32 -4.16 -14.73
N VAL A 27 2.19 -5.08 -14.32
CA VAL A 27 2.98 -5.92 -15.24
C VAL A 27 2.08 -6.82 -16.10
N GLU A 28 0.96 -7.31 -15.56
CA GLU A 28 -0.03 -8.09 -16.31
C GLU A 28 -0.88 -7.24 -17.29
N GLY A 29 -0.65 -5.92 -17.38
CA GLY A 29 -1.40 -5.02 -18.26
C GLY A 29 -2.60 -4.36 -17.58
N GLY A 30 -2.68 -4.39 -16.25
CA GLY A 30 -3.66 -3.62 -15.48
C GLY A 30 -3.44 -2.12 -15.64
N GLY A 31 -4.53 -1.37 -15.80
CA GLY A 31 -4.47 0.09 -16.01
C GLY A 31 -3.85 0.82 -14.82
N GLU A 32 -2.77 1.57 -15.07
CA GLU A 32 -1.95 2.23 -14.03
C GLU A 32 -2.77 3.08 -13.07
N ALA A 33 -3.60 4.00 -13.59
CA ALA A 33 -4.41 4.90 -12.77
C ALA A 33 -5.36 4.15 -11.82
N LEU A 34 -6.04 3.11 -12.34
CA LEU A 34 -6.96 2.30 -11.54
C LEU A 34 -6.23 1.51 -10.45
N GLN A 35 -5.04 0.97 -10.75
CA GLN A 35 -4.24 0.24 -9.78
C GLN A 35 -3.69 1.17 -8.69
N LEU A 36 -3.26 2.39 -9.04
CA LEU A 36 -2.81 3.40 -8.08
C LEU A 36 -3.95 3.87 -7.16
N ASP A 37 -5.15 4.08 -7.71
CA ASP A 37 -6.33 4.44 -6.92
C ASP A 37 -6.71 3.32 -5.93
N ALA A 38 -6.72 2.07 -6.42
CA ALA A 38 -7.01 0.89 -5.60
C ALA A 38 -5.96 0.67 -4.50
N MET A 39 -4.67 0.83 -4.84
CA MET A 39 -3.57 0.75 -3.89
C MET A 39 -3.70 1.83 -2.81
N THR A 40 -4.00 3.08 -3.21
CA THR A 40 -4.19 4.19 -2.28
C THR A 40 -5.32 3.92 -1.30
N ALA A 41 -6.50 3.48 -1.80
CA ALA A 41 -7.63 3.13 -0.95
C ALA A 41 -7.29 2.01 0.06
N ARG A 42 -6.53 1.00 -0.38
CA ARG A 42 -6.06 -0.09 0.48
C ARG A 42 -5.09 0.40 1.55
N ILE A 43 -4.10 1.22 1.19
CA ILE A 43 -3.14 1.81 2.13
C ILE A 43 -3.86 2.69 3.16
N CYS A 44 -4.84 3.51 2.73
CA CYS A 44 -5.66 4.30 3.65
C CYS A 44 -6.43 3.42 4.64
N SER A 45 -6.92 2.26 4.21
CA SER A 45 -7.61 1.30 5.09
C SER A 45 -6.65 0.58 6.05
N LEU A 46 -5.39 0.38 5.65
CA LEU A 46 -4.35 -0.26 6.47
C LEU A 46 -3.75 0.68 7.53
N ILE A 47 -3.67 1.99 7.24
CA ILE A 47 -3.03 2.99 8.12
C ILE A 47 -4.06 3.83 8.90
N GLY A 48 -5.25 4.04 8.33
CA GLY A 48 -6.26 4.96 8.87
C GLY A 48 -7.16 4.39 9.97
N ASN A 49 -6.88 3.19 10.48
CA ASN A 49 -7.60 2.51 11.56
C ASN A 49 -6.66 2.28 12.76
#